data_AF-A0AAE5IVK0-F1
#
_entry.id   AF-A0AAE5IVK0-F1
#
_cell.length_a   1.000
_cell.length_b   1.000
_cell.length_c   1.000
_cell.angle_alpha   90.00
_cell.angle_beta   90.00
_cell.angle_gamma   90.00
#
_symmetry.space_group_name_H-M   'P 1'
#
loop_
_entity.id
_entity.type
_entity.pdbx_description
1 polymer ?
#
loop_
_entity_poly.entity_id
_entity_poly.type
_entity_poly.pdbx_seq_one_letter_code
_entity_poly.pdbx_strand_id
1 'polypeptide(L)'
;MRARRAGLFTVAATTVALVAAGCSSDGKSDESHAALEPGQLLSVQELRGAPVLPSAGRSELITYVSQNAQGDPVVVSGTVSIPRTPAPDGGWPVLSWAHGTTGVSDICAPSNDTTDGPAHDYLGGVDAVLDRYVADGYVVVQTDYVGMGTPGGHPYMDGGTEANAVVDIVRASREIDDSISNQWYAMGHSQGGHATLFTAAQGSERAPELDLRGAVAIAPGNETSATPQYLASGDPAVAPALAFLPLILLGAEAADPSIVADSYVAPESQVLLTAARTGCVGQIRNVIGSVPVDKAFAPGADIDKLVTYLKKQSLGQLTLTVPTLVLQGTADTLIAEPGSREVVETLCSNGSEVAYKTYEGADHRSAVPQSFDDAEQFFGALQAGEKPAGLC
;
A
#
# COMPACT_ATOMS: atom_id res chain seq x y z
N MET A 1 50.23 17.73 -47.77
CA MET A 1 49.21 18.44 -48.56
C MET A 1 47.91 17.65 -48.55
N ARG A 2 46.87 18.19 -47.92
CA ARG A 2 45.41 18.01 -48.12
C ARG A 2 44.68 17.94 -46.78
N ALA A 3 43.95 19.02 -46.55
CA ALA A 3 43.18 19.36 -45.37
C ALA A 3 41.92 18.50 -45.22
N ARG A 4 41.57 18.18 -43.97
CA ARG A 4 40.28 17.61 -43.58
C ARG A 4 39.25 18.73 -43.44
N ARG A 5 38.11 18.61 -44.14
CA ARG A 5 36.94 19.48 -43.98
C ARG A 5 36.11 18.99 -42.78
N ALA A 6 35.88 19.87 -41.82
CA ALA A 6 34.89 19.70 -40.76
C ALA A 6 33.52 20.13 -41.30
N GLY A 7 32.51 19.27 -41.16
CA GLY A 7 31.12 19.58 -41.45
C GLY A 7 30.43 20.10 -40.18
N LEU A 8 29.96 21.34 -40.26
CA LEU A 8 29.13 21.99 -39.24
C LEU A 8 27.66 21.60 -39.51
N PHE A 9 27.00 20.92 -38.59
CA PHE A 9 25.54 20.74 -38.62
C PHE A 9 24.89 21.81 -37.74
N THR A 10 24.16 22.70 -38.41
CA THR A 10 23.39 23.79 -37.80
C THR A 10 22.08 23.24 -37.24
N VAL A 11 21.86 23.34 -35.93
CA VAL A 11 20.55 23.07 -35.30
C VAL A 11 19.75 24.37 -35.36
N ALA A 12 18.64 24.37 -36.09
CA ALA A 12 17.72 25.49 -36.17
C ALA A 12 16.88 25.58 -34.89
N ALA A 13 16.98 26.71 -34.18
CA ALA A 13 16.11 27.04 -33.06
C ALA A 13 14.85 27.73 -33.59
N THR A 14 13.70 27.04 -33.53
CA THR A 14 12.41 27.61 -33.93
C THR A 14 11.80 28.35 -32.75
N THR A 15 11.81 29.68 -32.82
CA THR A 15 11.11 30.58 -31.91
C THR A 15 9.62 30.59 -32.29
N VAL A 16 8.73 30.14 -31.40
CA VAL A 16 7.28 30.28 -31.60
C VAL A 16 6.86 31.62 -31.01
N ALA A 17 6.42 32.53 -31.88
CA ALA A 17 5.85 33.81 -31.51
C ALA A 17 4.41 33.63 -30.99
N LEU A 18 4.11 34.16 -29.81
CA LEU A 18 2.73 34.33 -29.35
C LEU A 18 2.02 35.38 -30.22
N VAL A 19 0.99 34.95 -30.95
CA VAL A 19 0.01 35.85 -31.56
C VAL A 19 -1.21 35.88 -30.65
N ALA A 20 -1.39 36.99 -29.93
CA ALA A 20 -2.64 37.28 -29.24
C ALA A 20 -3.65 37.81 -30.26
N ALA A 21 -4.72 37.04 -30.51
CA ALA A 21 -5.91 37.50 -31.21
C ALA A 21 -7.12 37.30 -30.30
N GLY A 22 -7.73 38.41 -29.88
CA GLY A 22 -9.00 38.42 -29.16
C GLY A 22 -10.21 38.59 -30.09
N CYS A 23 -11.39 38.40 -29.49
CA CYS A 23 -12.76 38.43 -30.03
C CYS A 23 -13.19 37.14 -30.76
N SER A 24 -14.36 36.54 -30.56
CA SER A 24 -15.56 36.82 -29.75
C SER A 24 -16.39 35.53 -29.64
N SER A 25 -17.35 35.54 -28.70
CA SER A 25 -18.35 34.51 -28.38
C SER A 25 -19.02 33.79 -29.55
N ASP A 26 -19.02 32.46 -29.54
CA ASP A 26 -20.21 31.59 -29.43
C ASP A 26 -19.84 30.16 -29.83
N GLY A 27 -19.98 29.24 -28.87
CA GLY A 27 -19.67 27.82 -29.06
C GLY A 27 -19.07 27.20 -27.80
N LYS A 28 -19.88 27.06 -26.75
CA LYS A 28 -19.59 26.06 -25.72
C LYS A 28 -19.77 24.69 -26.37
N SER A 29 -18.69 24.15 -26.91
CA SER A 29 -18.51 22.70 -26.89
C SER A 29 -18.31 22.34 -25.42
N ASP A 30 -19.38 21.96 -24.74
CA ASP A 30 -19.30 21.11 -23.55
C ASP A 30 -18.70 19.77 -24.02
N GLU A 31 -17.39 19.73 -24.23
CA GLU A 31 -16.67 18.50 -23.94
C GLU A 31 -16.62 18.42 -22.42
N SER A 32 -17.69 17.88 -21.83
CA SER A 32 -17.62 17.36 -20.48
C SER A 32 -16.60 16.23 -20.54
N HIS A 33 -15.33 16.51 -20.24
CA HIS A 33 -14.45 15.45 -19.78
C HIS A 33 -15.17 14.86 -18.57
N ALA A 34 -15.72 13.65 -18.73
CA ALA A 34 -16.35 12.94 -17.63
C ALA A 34 -15.36 12.96 -16.46
N ALA A 35 -15.86 13.29 -15.26
CA ALA A 35 -15.02 13.26 -14.08
C ALA A 35 -14.42 11.86 -13.94
N LEU A 36 -13.13 11.77 -13.61
CA LEU A 36 -12.49 10.50 -13.34
C LEU A 36 -13.09 9.92 -12.05
N GLU A 37 -13.64 8.72 -12.14
CA GLU A 37 -14.34 8.07 -11.03
C GLU A 37 -13.39 7.11 -10.30
N PRO A 38 -13.47 6.97 -8.96
CA PRO A 38 -12.67 6.00 -8.23
C PRO A 38 -12.80 4.58 -8.78
N GLY A 39 -11.68 3.89 -8.94
CA GLY A 39 -11.59 2.55 -9.51
C GLY A 39 -11.83 2.47 -11.02
N GLN A 40 -11.93 3.60 -11.72
CA GLN A 40 -11.96 3.61 -13.19
C GLN A 40 -10.62 3.08 -13.74
N LEU A 41 -10.69 2.10 -14.63
CA LEU A 41 -9.52 1.58 -15.34
C LEU A 41 -9.01 2.60 -16.38
N LEU A 42 -7.70 2.87 -16.38
CA LEU A 42 -7.06 3.83 -17.29
C LEU A 42 -6.18 3.17 -18.34
N SER A 43 -5.41 2.15 -17.95
CA SER A 43 -4.57 1.40 -18.88
C SER A 43 -4.38 -0.04 -18.44
N VAL A 44 -4.18 -0.94 -19.41
CA VAL A 44 -3.84 -2.35 -19.21
C VAL A 44 -2.62 -2.66 -20.07
N GLN A 45 -1.63 -3.33 -19.50
CA GLN A 45 -0.45 -3.82 -20.20
C GLN A 45 -0.07 -5.19 -19.66
N GLU A 46 0.45 -6.08 -20.51
CA GLU A 46 0.97 -7.38 -20.06
C GLU A 46 2.09 -7.19 -19.02
N LEU A 47 1.90 -7.76 -17.83
CA LEU A 47 2.92 -7.77 -16.77
C LEU A 47 4.02 -8.78 -17.10
N ARG A 48 5.26 -8.40 -16.84
CA ARG A 48 6.44 -9.24 -17.09
C ARG A 48 7.43 -9.13 -15.94
N GLY A 49 8.30 -10.13 -15.81
CA GLY A 49 9.40 -10.11 -14.86
C GLY A 49 9.03 -10.70 -13.50
N ALA A 50 9.66 -10.20 -12.44
CA ALA A 50 9.53 -10.72 -11.08
C ALA A 50 8.09 -10.68 -10.52
N PRO A 51 7.26 -9.65 -10.78
CA PRO A 51 5.91 -9.57 -10.22
C PRO A 51 4.89 -10.58 -10.81
N VAL A 52 5.28 -11.40 -11.78
CA VAL A 52 4.38 -12.39 -12.39
C VAL A 52 4.23 -13.59 -11.47
N LEU A 53 2.99 -13.86 -11.04
CA LEU A 53 2.64 -15.06 -10.28
C LEU A 53 2.55 -16.28 -11.22
N PRO A 54 3.42 -17.32 -11.07
CA PRO A 54 3.53 -18.42 -12.03
C PRO A 54 2.23 -19.17 -12.38
N SER A 55 1.31 -19.28 -11.41
CA SER A 55 0.01 -19.96 -11.54
C SER A 55 -1.02 -19.14 -12.31
N ALA A 56 -0.76 -17.85 -12.56
CA ALA A 56 -1.63 -16.97 -13.33
C ALA A 56 -1.62 -17.33 -14.82
N GLY A 57 -2.80 -17.32 -15.44
CA GLY A 57 -2.98 -17.48 -16.88
C GLY A 57 -2.75 -16.20 -17.66
N ARG A 58 -3.06 -15.08 -17.02
CA ARG A 58 -2.86 -13.73 -17.52
C ARG A 58 -2.42 -12.87 -16.35
N SER A 59 -1.40 -12.05 -16.57
CA SER A 59 -0.90 -11.10 -15.58
C SER A 59 -0.84 -9.73 -16.24
N GLU A 60 -1.48 -8.75 -15.62
CA GLU A 60 -1.62 -7.40 -16.16
C GLU A 60 -1.03 -6.39 -15.18
N LEU A 61 -0.28 -5.42 -15.72
CA LEU A 61 0.02 -4.15 -15.09
C LEU A 61 -1.09 -3.18 -15.48
N ILE A 62 -1.76 -2.61 -14.49
CA ILE A 62 -2.83 -1.65 -14.71
C ILE A 62 -2.51 -0.29 -14.10
N THR A 63 -3.12 0.75 -14.66
CA THR A 63 -3.30 2.02 -13.95
C THR A 63 -4.79 2.28 -13.81
N TYR A 64 -5.17 2.85 -12.67
CA TYR A 64 -6.55 3.12 -12.32
C TYR A 64 -6.65 4.40 -11.48
N VAL A 65 -7.85 4.96 -11.41
CA VAL A 65 -8.13 6.15 -10.61
C VAL A 65 -8.35 5.76 -9.16
N SER A 66 -7.76 6.48 -8.22
CA SER A 66 -8.13 6.46 -6.80
C SER A 66 -8.15 7.88 -6.25
N GLN A 67 -8.08 8.06 -4.93
CA GLN A 67 -8.10 9.36 -4.27
C GLN A 67 -6.93 9.49 -3.29
N ASN A 68 -6.30 10.67 -3.25
CA ASN A 68 -5.32 11.00 -2.23
C ASN A 68 -5.99 11.37 -0.89
N ALA A 69 -5.18 11.69 0.13
CA ALA A 69 -5.66 12.08 1.45
C ALA A 69 -6.49 13.38 1.47
N GLN A 70 -6.40 14.21 0.42
CA GLN A 70 -7.20 15.44 0.26
C GLN A 70 -8.52 15.18 -0.50
N GLY A 71 -8.74 13.96 -1.00
CA GLY A 71 -9.92 13.57 -1.77
C GLY A 71 -9.82 13.86 -3.27
N ASP A 72 -8.67 14.33 -3.75
CA ASP A 72 -8.47 14.60 -5.17
C ASP A 72 -8.22 13.30 -5.95
N PRO A 73 -8.74 13.17 -7.19
CA PRO A 73 -8.49 12.00 -8.01
C PRO A 73 -7.01 11.91 -8.40
N VAL A 74 -6.44 10.71 -8.25
CA VAL A 74 -5.03 10.41 -8.58
C VAL A 74 -4.93 9.11 -9.38
N VAL A 75 -3.86 8.97 -10.16
CA VAL A 75 -3.54 7.71 -10.85
C VAL A 75 -2.74 6.82 -9.90
N VAL A 76 -3.12 5.56 -9.82
CA VAL A 76 -2.43 4.51 -9.06
C VAL A 76 -2.13 3.34 -10.00
N SER A 77 -0.99 2.68 -9.82
CA SER A 77 -0.64 1.46 -10.53
C SER A 77 -0.83 0.21 -9.66
N GLY A 78 -0.90 -0.95 -10.29
CA GLY A 78 -0.97 -2.23 -9.60
C GLY A 78 -0.99 -3.40 -10.56
N THR A 79 -0.99 -4.61 -10.01
CA THR A 79 -0.98 -5.86 -10.78
C THR A 79 -2.30 -6.60 -10.63
N VAL A 80 -2.70 -7.32 -11.68
CA VAL A 80 -3.84 -8.23 -11.70
C VAL A 80 -3.37 -9.59 -12.23
N SER A 81 -3.44 -10.62 -11.38
CA SER A 81 -3.09 -11.99 -11.71
C SER A 81 -4.36 -12.83 -11.81
N ILE A 82 -4.74 -13.18 -13.03
CA ILE A 82 -5.95 -13.97 -13.34
C ILE A 82 -5.54 -15.44 -13.46
N PRO A 83 -6.19 -16.37 -12.74
CA PRO A 83 -5.78 -17.77 -12.68
C PRO A 83 -5.99 -18.51 -14.03
N ARG A 84 -5.25 -19.61 -14.24
CA ARG A 84 -5.45 -20.51 -15.40
C ARG A 84 -6.67 -21.43 -15.25
N THR A 85 -7.23 -21.51 -14.06
CA THR A 85 -8.40 -22.36 -13.77
C THR A 85 -9.63 -21.85 -14.52
N PRO A 86 -10.58 -22.71 -14.90
CA PRO A 86 -11.87 -22.22 -15.41
C PRO A 86 -12.56 -21.33 -14.38
N ALA A 87 -13.20 -20.24 -14.82
CA ALA A 87 -14.01 -19.41 -13.94
C ALA A 87 -15.18 -20.23 -13.36
N PRO A 88 -15.41 -20.19 -12.04
CA PRO A 88 -16.58 -20.82 -11.44
C PRO A 88 -17.87 -20.04 -11.80
N ASP A 89 -19.02 -20.62 -11.47
CA ASP A 89 -20.31 -19.93 -11.60
C ASP A 89 -20.27 -18.65 -10.74
N GLY A 90 -20.51 -17.49 -11.36
CA GLY A 90 -20.40 -16.19 -10.69
C GLY A 90 -19.02 -15.50 -10.80
N GLY A 91 -18.07 -16.12 -11.50
CA GLY A 91 -16.74 -15.58 -11.76
C GLY A 91 -15.71 -15.88 -10.69
N TRP A 92 -14.42 -15.67 -10.97
CA TRP A 92 -13.35 -15.86 -9.98
C TRP A 92 -13.51 -14.86 -8.83
N PRO A 93 -13.49 -15.31 -7.57
CA PRO A 93 -13.43 -14.40 -6.42
C PRO A 93 -12.11 -13.62 -6.45
N VAL A 94 -12.14 -12.38 -5.97
CA VAL A 94 -10.95 -11.52 -5.95
C VAL A 94 -10.32 -11.53 -4.55
N LEU A 95 -9.00 -11.73 -4.48
CA LEU A 95 -8.19 -11.42 -3.31
C LEU A 95 -7.44 -10.12 -3.57
N SER A 96 -7.82 -9.05 -2.87
CA SER A 96 -7.08 -7.78 -2.90
C SER A 96 -6.00 -7.78 -1.84
N TRP A 97 -4.75 -7.89 -2.28
CA TRP A 97 -3.59 -7.91 -1.41
C TRP A 97 -3.01 -6.52 -1.19
N ALA A 98 -2.97 -6.11 0.08
CA ALA A 98 -2.35 -4.92 0.61
C ALA A 98 -0.92 -5.28 1.09
N HIS A 99 0.10 -4.74 0.42
CA HIS A 99 1.48 -5.08 0.74
C HIS A 99 1.98 -4.38 2.01
N GLY A 100 2.90 -5.03 2.73
CA GLY A 100 3.66 -4.41 3.81
C GLY A 100 4.70 -3.43 3.29
N THR A 101 5.40 -2.77 4.22
CA THR A 101 6.30 -1.65 3.90
C THR A 101 7.45 -2.07 2.98
N THR A 102 7.42 -1.61 1.73
CA THR A 102 8.54 -1.69 0.79
C THR A 102 9.34 -0.39 0.77
N GLY A 103 8.67 0.77 0.80
CA GLY A 103 9.27 2.10 0.81
C GLY A 103 8.23 3.17 0.45
N VAL A 104 8.69 4.38 0.10
CA VAL A 104 7.84 5.50 -0.37
C VAL A 104 8.28 6.05 -1.74
N SER A 105 9.24 5.38 -2.38
CA SER A 105 9.80 5.76 -3.68
C SER A 105 9.23 4.86 -4.77
N ASP A 106 9.17 5.35 -6.01
CA ASP A 106 8.60 4.62 -7.16
C ASP A 106 9.29 3.27 -7.43
N ILE A 107 10.57 3.14 -7.10
CA ILE A 107 11.32 1.90 -7.26
C ILE A 107 10.94 0.81 -6.24
N CYS A 108 10.11 1.16 -5.25
CA CYS A 108 9.63 0.25 -4.22
C CYS A 108 8.21 -0.25 -4.47
N ALA A 109 7.55 0.25 -5.52
CA ALA A 109 6.24 -0.23 -5.96
C ALA A 109 6.32 -1.73 -6.32
N PRO A 110 5.44 -2.60 -5.75
CA PRO A 110 5.40 -4.02 -6.10
C PRO A 110 5.35 -4.29 -7.61
N SER A 111 4.60 -3.49 -8.37
CA SER A 111 4.47 -3.67 -9.82
C SER A 111 5.76 -3.39 -10.60
N ASN A 112 6.71 -2.67 -9.99
CA ASN A 112 8.03 -2.36 -10.55
C ASN A 112 9.13 -3.32 -10.06
N ASP A 113 8.78 -4.39 -9.34
CA ASP A 113 9.78 -5.29 -8.78
C ASP A 113 10.63 -5.98 -9.85
N THR A 114 11.86 -6.30 -9.49
CA THR A 114 12.81 -7.04 -10.32
C THR A 114 13.55 -8.03 -9.44
N THR A 115 14.09 -9.12 -9.99
CA THR A 115 14.78 -10.16 -9.21
C THR A 115 15.96 -9.63 -8.38
N ASP A 116 16.64 -8.58 -8.86
CA ASP A 116 17.73 -7.92 -8.15
C ASP A 116 17.30 -6.58 -7.52
N GLY A 117 15.98 -6.36 -7.45
CA GLY A 117 15.35 -5.13 -7.02
C GLY A 117 15.49 -4.89 -5.51
N PRO A 118 15.42 -3.62 -5.08
CA PRO A 118 15.63 -3.25 -3.68
C PRO A 118 14.52 -3.74 -2.73
N ALA A 119 13.34 -4.07 -3.25
CA ALA A 119 12.20 -4.59 -2.49
C ALA A 119 12.00 -6.11 -2.63
N HIS A 120 12.73 -6.77 -3.55
CA HIS A 120 12.49 -8.16 -3.94
C HIS A 120 12.60 -9.17 -2.79
N ASP A 121 13.52 -8.92 -1.84
CA ASP A 121 13.69 -9.76 -0.63
C ASP A 121 12.40 -9.90 0.18
N TYR A 122 11.56 -8.86 0.22
CA TYR A 122 10.24 -8.93 0.84
C TYR A 122 9.19 -9.47 -0.15
N LEU A 123 9.14 -8.90 -1.36
CA LEU A 123 8.09 -9.18 -2.34
C LEU A 123 8.11 -10.63 -2.83
N GLY A 124 9.27 -11.20 -3.16
CA GLY A 124 9.36 -12.57 -3.65
C GLY A 124 8.85 -13.62 -2.65
N GLY A 125 9.01 -13.37 -1.34
CA GLY A 125 8.45 -14.22 -0.30
C GLY A 125 6.92 -14.12 -0.21
N VAL A 126 6.38 -12.93 -0.41
CA VAL A 126 4.93 -12.67 -0.46
C VAL A 126 4.31 -13.25 -1.72
N ASP A 127 4.95 -13.04 -2.88
CA ASP A 127 4.47 -13.52 -4.18
C ASP A 127 4.38 -15.05 -4.21
N ALA A 128 5.30 -15.76 -3.54
CA ALA A 128 5.20 -17.20 -3.38
C ALA A 128 3.94 -17.66 -2.61
N VAL A 129 3.43 -16.84 -1.69
CA VAL A 129 2.18 -17.10 -0.95
C VAL A 129 0.98 -16.70 -1.79
N LEU A 130 1.04 -15.55 -2.49
CA LEU A 130 -0.02 -15.11 -3.39
C LEU A 130 -0.24 -16.04 -4.58
N ASP A 131 0.83 -16.65 -5.09
CA ASP A 131 0.73 -17.63 -6.18
C ASP A 131 -0.12 -18.84 -5.78
N ARG A 132 -0.12 -19.23 -4.50
CA ARG A 132 -0.99 -20.30 -4.00
C ARG A 132 -2.47 -19.90 -4.10
N TYR A 133 -2.83 -18.66 -3.79
CA TYR A 133 -4.21 -18.16 -3.98
C TYR A 133 -4.60 -18.13 -5.47
N VAL A 134 -3.67 -17.76 -6.35
CA VAL A 134 -3.93 -17.87 -7.80
C VAL A 134 -4.14 -19.32 -8.22
N ALA A 135 -3.34 -20.25 -7.70
CA ALA A 135 -3.50 -21.69 -7.96
C ALA A 135 -4.85 -22.23 -7.45
N ASP A 136 -5.35 -21.69 -6.33
CA ASP A 136 -6.65 -22.02 -5.74
C ASP A 136 -7.84 -21.33 -6.45
N GLY A 137 -7.56 -20.55 -7.51
CA GLY A 137 -8.59 -19.98 -8.38
C GLY A 137 -9.08 -18.59 -7.99
N TYR A 138 -8.33 -17.86 -7.16
CA TYR A 138 -8.57 -16.44 -6.94
C TYR A 138 -7.94 -15.60 -8.04
N VAL A 139 -8.60 -14.51 -8.41
CA VAL A 139 -7.93 -13.39 -9.05
C VAL A 139 -7.21 -12.62 -7.95
N VAL A 140 -5.89 -12.50 -8.02
CA VAL A 140 -5.11 -11.73 -7.05
C VAL A 140 -4.82 -10.35 -7.64
N VAL A 141 -5.22 -9.30 -6.93
CA VAL A 141 -4.90 -7.92 -7.28
C VAL A 141 -3.99 -7.31 -6.22
N GLN A 142 -2.96 -6.57 -6.64
CA GLN A 142 -2.01 -5.90 -5.74
C GLN A 142 -1.91 -4.44 -6.16
N THR A 143 -2.36 -3.53 -5.30
CA THR A 143 -2.14 -2.09 -5.51
C THR A 143 -0.70 -1.74 -5.13
N ASP A 144 -0.10 -0.77 -5.83
CA ASP A 144 1.16 -0.16 -5.39
C ASP A 144 0.96 0.87 -4.27
N TYR A 145 -0.28 1.28 -4.00
CA TYR A 145 -0.68 2.48 -3.28
C TYR A 145 -0.45 3.80 -4.03
N VAL A 146 -1.19 4.83 -3.59
CA VAL A 146 -1.03 6.20 -4.07
C VAL A 146 0.41 6.65 -3.87
N GLY A 147 0.98 7.30 -4.89
CA GLY A 147 2.32 7.90 -4.83
C GLY A 147 3.46 6.89 -4.86
N MET A 148 3.19 5.64 -5.24
CA MET A 148 4.19 4.62 -5.52
C MET A 148 4.04 4.17 -6.98
N GLY A 149 5.10 4.31 -7.77
CA GLY A 149 5.10 3.97 -9.20
C GLY A 149 4.36 4.99 -10.07
N THR A 150 3.77 6.01 -9.46
CA THR A 150 2.93 7.05 -10.07
C THR A 150 3.22 8.41 -9.41
N PRO A 151 2.94 9.54 -10.08
CA PRO A 151 3.26 10.86 -9.53
C PRO A 151 2.58 11.14 -8.18
N GLY A 152 3.35 11.66 -7.22
CA GLY A 152 2.86 12.05 -5.90
C GLY A 152 3.82 11.60 -4.79
N GLY A 153 3.45 11.85 -3.54
CA GLY A 153 4.09 11.23 -2.38
C GLY A 153 3.20 10.12 -1.83
N HIS A 154 3.79 9.01 -1.40
CA HIS A 154 3.04 7.93 -0.76
C HIS A 154 2.62 8.34 0.66
N PRO A 155 1.31 8.46 0.97
CA PRO A 155 0.83 8.77 2.31
C PRO A 155 0.89 7.53 3.21
N TYR A 156 2.12 7.10 3.51
CA TYR A 156 2.43 5.90 4.30
C TYR A 156 1.67 5.88 5.63
N MET A 157 0.94 4.77 5.88
CA MET A 157 0.07 4.55 7.04
C MET A 157 -1.14 5.51 7.14
N ASP A 158 -1.49 6.23 6.06
CA ASP A 158 -2.79 6.90 5.96
C ASP A 158 -3.85 5.85 5.57
N GLY A 159 -4.57 5.35 6.59
CA GLY A 159 -5.43 4.19 6.41
C GLY A 159 -6.58 4.42 5.44
N GLY A 160 -7.10 5.66 5.39
CA GLY A 160 -8.15 6.04 4.44
C GLY A 160 -7.68 5.94 3.00
N THR A 161 -6.52 6.53 2.68
CA THR A 161 -5.95 6.50 1.32
C THR A 161 -5.53 5.09 0.90
N GLU A 162 -4.90 4.33 1.79
CA GLU A 162 -4.49 2.95 1.47
C GLU A 162 -5.69 2.04 1.23
N ALA A 163 -6.73 2.12 2.07
CA ALA A 163 -7.96 1.35 1.88
C ALA A 163 -8.71 1.75 0.61
N ASN A 164 -8.68 3.03 0.22
CA ASN A 164 -9.23 3.47 -1.06
C ASN A 164 -8.55 2.75 -2.23
N ALA A 165 -7.23 2.69 -2.25
CA ALA A 165 -6.46 2.03 -3.30
C ALA A 165 -6.71 0.51 -3.34
N VAL A 166 -6.85 -0.15 -2.19
CA VAL A 166 -7.16 -1.59 -2.05
C VAL A 166 -8.55 -1.94 -2.61
N VAL A 167 -9.54 -1.07 -2.42
CA VAL A 167 -10.90 -1.25 -2.96
C VAL A 167 -10.94 -0.94 -4.45
N ASP A 168 -10.38 0.19 -4.85
CA ASP A 168 -10.50 0.71 -6.21
C ASP A 168 -9.81 -0.18 -7.24
N ILE A 169 -8.73 -0.89 -6.88
CA ILE A 169 -8.09 -1.86 -7.79
C ILE A 169 -9.00 -3.06 -8.07
N VAL A 170 -9.84 -3.47 -7.12
CA VAL A 170 -10.85 -4.53 -7.35
C VAL A 170 -11.84 -4.06 -8.40
N ARG A 171 -12.37 -2.83 -8.27
CA ARG A 171 -13.28 -2.23 -9.25
C ARG A 171 -12.63 -2.16 -10.64
N ALA A 172 -11.40 -1.66 -10.72
CA ALA A 172 -10.67 -1.55 -11.98
C ALA A 172 -10.40 -2.90 -12.63
N SER A 173 -10.06 -3.93 -11.83
CA SER A 173 -9.79 -5.28 -12.34
C SER A 173 -10.99 -5.89 -13.07
N ARG A 174 -12.21 -5.58 -12.63
CA ARG A 174 -13.45 -6.10 -13.23
C ARG A 174 -13.74 -5.52 -14.60
N GLU A 175 -13.16 -4.38 -14.96
CA GLU A 175 -13.23 -3.84 -16.33
C GLU A 175 -12.33 -4.60 -17.32
N ILE A 176 -11.41 -5.43 -16.83
CA ILE A 176 -10.45 -6.17 -17.67
C ILE A 176 -11.02 -7.53 -18.13
N ASP A 177 -11.92 -8.13 -17.36
CA ASP A 177 -12.56 -9.41 -17.68
C ASP A 177 -13.87 -9.57 -16.90
N ASP A 178 -14.99 -9.76 -17.61
CA ASP A 178 -16.33 -9.91 -17.02
C ASP A 178 -16.46 -11.17 -16.14
N SER A 179 -15.52 -12.10 -16.24
CA SER A 179 -15.46 -13.32 -15.41
C SER A 179 -14.82 -13.07 -14.05
N ILE A 180 -14.37 -11.85 -13.76
CA ILE A 180 -13.91 -11.45 -12.43
C ILE A 180 -15.13 -11.06 -11.60
N SER A 181 -15.34 -11.80 -10.51
CA SER A 181 -16.52 -11.64 -9.66
C SER A 181 -16.55 -10.28 -8.97
N ASN A 182 -17.73 -9.88 -8.50
CA ASN A 182 -17.85 -8.80 -7.54
C ASN A 182 -17.59 -9.26 -6.10
N GLN A 183 -17.53 -10.57 -5.84
CA GLN A 183 -17.15 -11.14 -4.55
C GLN A 183 -15.65 -11.01 -4.33
N TRP A 184 -15.27 -10.42 -3.19
CA TRP A 184 -13.87 -10.20 -2.91
C TRP A 184 -13.51 -10.22 -1.43
N TYR A 185 -12.22 -10.37 -1.17
CA TYR A 185 -11.60 -10.46 0.13
C TYR A 185 -10.42 -9.50 0.21
N ALA A 186 -10.24 -8.87 1.37
CA ALA A 186 -9.06 -8.05 1.63
C ALA A 186 -8.05 -8.87 2.44
N MET A 187 -6.76 -8.76 2.10
CA MET A 187 -5.70 -9.36 2.89
C MET A 187 -4.46 -8.49 2.86
N GLY A 188 -3.71 -8.41 3.95
CA GLY A 188 -2.45 -7.69 3.91
C GLY A 188 -1.57 -7.95 5.13
N HIS A 189 -0.33 -7.51 5.01
CA HIS A 189 0.71 -7.73 6.01
C HIS A 189 1.35 -6.42 6.48
N SER A 190 1.64 -6.27 7.78
CA SER A 190 2.35 -5.10 8.32
C SER A 190 1.59 -3.79 8.04
N GLN A 191 2.18 -2.82 7.31
CA GLN A 191 1.44 -1.68 6.73
C GLN A 191 0.16 -2.13 6.01
N GLY A 192 0.26 -3.13 5.15
CA GLY A 192 -0.90 -3.67 4.44
C GLY A 192 -1.92 -4.35 5.35
N GLY A 193 -1.51 -4.84 6.52
CA GLY A 193 -2.44 -5.34 7.55
C GLY A 193 -3.23 -4.19 8.17
N HIS A 194 -2.61 -3.03 8.37
CA HIS A 194 -3.30 -1.79 8.77
C HIS A 194 -4.28 -1.32 7.69
N ALA A 195 -3.82 -1.22 6.44
CA ALA A 195 -4.67 -0.89 5.29
C ALA A 195 -5.87 -1.86 5.17
N THR A 196 -5.66 -3.15 5.44
CA THR A 196 -6.71 -4.18 5.41
C THR A 196 -7.77 -3.96 6.48
N LEU A 197 -7.40 -3.52 7.69
CA LEU A 197 -8.37 -3.20 8.74
C LEU A 197 -9.16 -1.92 8.42
N PHE A 198 -8.53 -0.91 7.84
CA PHE A 198 -9.26 0.25 7.29
C PHE A 198 -10.20 -0.18 6.16
N THR A 199 -9.75 -1.08 5.28
CA THR A 199 -10.57 -1.65 4.20
C THR A 199 -11.78 -2.39 4.76
N ALA A 200 -11.62 -3.17 5.83
CA ALA A 200 -12.73 -3.85 6.50
C ALA A 200 -13.74 -2.88 7.15
N ALA A 201 -13.28 -1.68 7.55
CA ALA A 201 -14.14 -0.66 8.14
C ALA A 201 -14.94 0.14 7.09
N GLN A 202 -14.34 0.48 5.94
CA GLN A 202 -14.95 1.42 4.99
C GLN A 202 -15.19 0.86 3.57
N GLY A 203 -14.68 -0.33 3.25
CA GLY A 203 -14.68 -0.87 1.89
C GLY A 203 -16.08 -1.06 1.31
N SER A 204 -17.01 -1.58 2.12
CA SER A 204 -18.42 -1.77 1.72
C SER A 204 -19.15 -0.45 1.45
N GLU A 205 -18.80 0.63 2.15
CA GLU A 205 -19.37 1.96 1.90
C GLU A 205 -18.76 2.59 0.64
N ARG A 206 -17.46 2.41 0.42
CA ARG A 206 -16.75 2.95 -0.74
C ARG A 206 -17.17 2.31 -2.07
N ALA A 207 -17.49 1.02 -2.04
CA ALA A 207 -17.85 0.25 -3.22
C ALA A 207 -19.06 -0.67 -2.96
N PRO A 208 -20.27 -0.11 -2.78
CA PRO A 208 -21.47 -0.88 -2.45
C PRO A 208 -21.91 -1.85 -3.56
N GLU A 209 -21.39 -1.69 -4.78
CA GLU A 209 -21.58 -2.62 -5.90
C GLU A 209 -20.65 -3.84 -5.84
N LEU A 210 -19.59 -3.78 -5.02
CA LEU A 210 -18.70 -4.88 -4.73
C LEU A 210 -19.11 -5.54 -3.41
N ASP A 211 -18.88 -6.84 -3.32
CA ASP A 211 -19.32 -7.68 -2.22
C ASP A 211 -18.09 -8.10 -1.40
N LEU A 212 -17.66 -7.21 -0.50
CA LEU A 212 -16.56 -7.47 0.43
C LEU A 212 -17.04 -8.49 1.47
N ARG A 213 -16.49 -9.70 1.42
CA ARG A 213 -16.96 -10.82 2.23
C ARG A 213 -16.21 -10.99 3.55
N GLY A 214 -14.96 -10.54 3.62
CA GLY A 214 -14.15 -10.61 4.82
C GLY A 214 -12.73 -10.11 4.61
N ALA A 215 -11.99 -10.01 5.71
CA ALA A 215 -10.64 -9.47 5.73
C ALA A 215 -9.67 -10.32 6.57
N VAL A 216 -8.42 -10.44 6.12
CA VAL A 216 -7.34 -11.10 6.87
C VAL A 216 -6.15 -10.13 7.04
N ALA A 217 -5.92 -9.68 8.27
CA ALA A 217 -4.82 -8.78 8.60
C ALA A 217 -3.68 -9.54 9.30
N ILE A 218 -2.52 -9.62 8.65
CA ILE A 218 -1.33 -10.32 9.16
C ILE A 218 -0.39 -9.29 9.77
N ALA A 219 -0.07 -9.45 11.06
CA ALA A 219 0.79 -8.54 11.84
C ALA A 219 0.47 -7.05 11.57
N PRO A 220 -0.79 -6.60 11.72
CA PRO A 220 -1.21 -5.27 11.28
C PRO A 220 -0.43 -4.17 12.01
N GLY A 221 0.13 -3.23 11.24
CA GLY A 221 0.83 -2.07 11.75
C GLY A 221 -0.03 -1.31 12.76
N ASN A 222 0.40 -1.30 14.02
CA ASN A 222 -0.32 -0.64 15.11
C ASN A 222 0.62 0.31 15.88
N GLU A 223 0.04 1.10 16.79
CA GLU A 223 0.78 2.01 17.68
C GLU A 223 1.70 3.03 16.98
N THR A 224 1.47 3.36 15.71
CA THR A 224 2.29 4.34 14.96
C THR A 224 2.33 5.70 15.64
N SER A 225 1.25 6.11 16.31
CA SER A 225 1.19 7.37 17.05
C SER A 225 2.14 7.45 18.25
N ALA A 226 2.58 6.31 18.80
CA ALA A 226 3.57 6.25 19.87
C ALA A 226 5.02 6.32 19.35
N THR A 227 5.24 5.96 18.07
CA THR A 227 6.58 5.87 17.46
C THR A 227 7.39 7.18 17.55
N PRO A 228 6.84 8.38 17.28
CA PRO A 228 7.60 9.61 17.39
C PRO A 228 8.15 9.87 18.81
N GLN A 229 7.34 9.60 19.84
CA GLN A 229 7.76 9.77 21.23
C GLN A 229 8.77 8.72 21.65
N TYR A 230 8.61 7.47 21.18
CA TYR A 230 9.57 6.41 21.39
C TYR A 230 10.94 6.77 20.80
N LEU A 231 10.99 7.24 19.55
CA LEU A 231 12.22 7.71 18.91
C LEU A 231 12.83 8.93 19.61
N ALA A 232 12.00 9.87 20.08
CA ALA A 232 12.46 11.05 20.79
C ALA A 232 13.07 10.76 22.17
N SER A 233 12.82 9.57 22.74
CA SER A 233 13.41 9.15 24.02
C SER A 233 14.94 9.00 23.96
N GLY A 234 15.48 8.74 22.76
CA GLY A 234 16.90 8.44 22.56
C GLY A 234 17.37 7.13 23.20
N ASP A 235 16.45 6.26 23.63
CA ASP A 235 16.80 4.94 24.17
C ASP A 235 17.49 4.10 23.07
N PRO A 236 18.66 3.48 23.32
CA PRO A 236 19.32 2.62 22.34
C PRO A 236 18.45 1.51 21.73
N ALA A 237 17.44 1.04 22.46
CA ALA A 237 16.47 0.05 21.96
C ALA A 237 15.65 0.56 20.76
N VAL A 238 15.56 1.89 20.55
CA VAL A 238 14.78 2.50 19.46
C VAL A 238 15.48 2.41 18.11
N ALA A 239 16.76 2.01 18.07
CA ALA A 239 17.56 2.02 16.85
C ALA A 239 16.90 1.32 15.65
N PRO A 240 16.22 0.16 15.79
CA PRO A 240 15.50 -0.46 14.67
C PRO A 240 14.35 0.41 14.14
N ALA A 241 13.69 1.20 14.99
CA ALA A 241 12.59 2.08 14.61
C ALA A 241 13.05 3.28 13.77
N LEU A 242 14.34 3.65 13.79
CA LEU A 242 14.88 4.73 12.95
C LEU A 242 14.67 4.49 11.46
N ALA A 243 14.59 3.22 11.04
CA ALA A 243 14.32 2.88 9.64
C ALA A 243 12.92 3.31 9.17
N PHE A 244 11.98 3.51 10.10
CA PHE A 244 10.59 3.88 9.79
C PHE A 244 10.32 5.37 9.95
N LEU A 245 11.17 6.11 10.70
CA LEU A 245 11.05 7.55 10.86
C LEU A 245 10.89 8.32 9.53
N PRO A 246 11.74 8.13 8.51
CA PRO A 246 11.59 8.90 7.28
C PRO A 246 10.32 8.52 6.51
N LEU A 247 9.85 7.28 6.62
CA LEU A 247 8.60 6.83 5.97
C LEU A 247 7.39 7.47 6.63
N ILE A 248 7.36 7.50 7.97
CA ILE A 248 6.30 8.17 8.76
C ILE A 248 6.24 9.66 8.42
N LEU A 249 7.39 10.33 8.34
CA LEU A 249 7.46 11.77 8.05
C LEU A 249 7.03 12.09 6.62
N LEU A 250 7.53 11.35 5.62
CA LEU A 250 7.17 11.56 4.22
C LEU A 250 5.70 11.19 3.97
N GLY A 251 5.19 10.15 4.63
CA GLY A 251 3.77 9.79 4.58
C GLY A 251 2.87 10.86 5.18
N ALA A 252 3.24 11.38 6.36
CA ALA A 252 2.52 12.47 6.98
C ALA A 252 2.57 13.77 6.15
N GLU A 253 3.71 14.08 5.52
CA GLU A 253 3.84 15.22 4.60
C GLU A 253 2.95 15.08 3.35
N ALA A 254 2.87 13.86 2.78
CA ALA A 254 2.00 13.58 1.64
C ALA A 254 0.51 13.71 1.99
N ALA A 255 0.11 13.35 3.21
CA ALA A 255 -1.27 13.44 3.66
C ALA A 255 -1.66 14.83 4.23
N ASP A 256 -0.72 15.50 4.90
CA ASP A 256 -0.87 16.83 5.49
C ASP A 256 0.38 17.67 5.16
N PRO A 257 0.34 18.48 4.08
CA PRO A 257 1.47 19.31 3.65
C PRO A 257 1.95 20.34 4.68
N SER A 258 1.22 20.53 5.78
CA SER A 258 1.67 21.37 6.89
C SER A 258 2.69 20.66 7.80
N ILE A 259 2.87 19.34 7.67
CA ILE A 259 3.95 18.55 8.27
C ILE A 259 5.07 18.47 7.24
N VAL A 260 6.16 19.22 7.44
CA VAL A 260 7.29 19.26 6.49
C VAL A 260 8.41 18.34 6.98
N ALA A 261 8.60 17.19 6.35
CA ALA A 261 9.49 16.11 6.79
C ALA A 261 10.92 16.60 7.10
N ASP A 262 11.50 17.44 6.24
CA ASP A 262 12.86 17.98 6.44
C ASP A 262 13.00 18.84 7.70
N SER A 263 11.90 19.45 8.18
CA SER A 263 11.90 20.27 9.40
C SER A 263 11.88 19.44 10.69
N TYR A 264 11.54 18.15 10.60
CA TYR A 264 11.44 17.28 11.77
C TYR A 264 12.76 16.61 12.13
N VAL A 265 13.63 16.32 11.17
CA VAL A 265 14.85 15.51 11.42
C VAL A 265 16.06 16.37 11.72
N ALA A 266 16.92 15.92 12.66
CA ALA A 266 18.19 16.60 12.92
C ALA A 266 19.12 16.51 11.69
N PRO A 267 20.13 17.39 11.57
CA PRO A 267 21.10 17.33 10.47
C PRO A 267 21.73 15.93 10.29
N GLU A 268 22.02 15.22 11.37
CA GLU A 268 22.56 13.86 11.38
C GLU A 268 21.58 12.83 10.80
N SER A 269 20.28 13.06 10.95
CA SER A 269 19.21 12.17 10.48
C SER A 269 18.74 12.45 9.05
N GLN A 270 19.24 13.51 8.40
CA GLN A 270 18.90 13.84 7.00
C GLN A 270 19.24 12.71 6.01
N VAL A 271 20.22 11.86 6.35
CA VAL A 271 20.57 10.67 5.57
C VAL A 271 19.40 9.68 5.46
N LEU A 272 18.52 9.62 6.48
CA LEU A 272 17.34 8.76 6.48
C LEU A 272 16.30 9.22 5.46
N LEU A 273 16.00 10.53 5.40
CA LEU A 273 15.10 11.10 4.41
C LEU A 273 15.66 10.94 2.99
N THR A 274 16.97 11.15 2.83
CA THR A 274 17.63 10.94 1.54
C THR A 274 17.49 9.49 1.09
N ALA A 275 17.77 8.53 1.98
CA ALA A 275 17.63 7.10 1.67
C ALA A 275 16.19 6.70 1.34
N ALA A 276 15.19 7.26 2.04
CA ALA A 276 13.78 6.96 1.79
C ALA A 276 13.25 7.53 0.48
N ARG A 277 13.71 8.73 0.08
CA ARG A 277 13.31 9.36 -1.20
C ARG A 277 13.82 8.60 -2.42
N THR A 278 14.96 7.91 -2.31
CA THR A 278 15.63 7.25 -3.44
C THR A 278 15.73 5.73 -3.31
N GLY A 279 15.16 5.15 -2.27
CA GLY A 279 15.42 3.77 -1.86
C GLY A 279 14.25 3.15 -1.10
N CYS A 280 14.37 1.86 -0.86
CA CYS A 280 13.39 1.06 -0.13
C CYS A 280 13.85 0.85 1.32
N VAL A 281 13.03 0.18 2.13
CA VAL A 281 13.30 -0.07 3.56
C VAL A 281 14.69 -0.66 3.78
N GLY A 282 15.15 -1.56 2.91
CA GLY A 282 16.50 -2.13 2.97
C GLY A 282 17.60 -1.07 2.89
N GLN A 283 17.49 -0.11 1.98
CA GLN A 283 18.45 0.98 1.82
C GLN A 283 18.41 1.95 3.00
N ILE A 284 17.24 2.20 3.59
CA ILE A 284 17.13 3.01 4.81
C ILE A 284 17.84 2.30 5.96
N ARG A 285 17.62 0.99 6.14
CA ARG A 285 18.28 0.17 7.17
C ARG A 285 19.80 0.19 7.05
N ASN A 286 20.36 0.31 5.85
CA ASN A 286 21.80 0.38 5.65
C ASN A 286 22.45 1.64 6.24
N VAL A 287 21.67 2.72 6.45
CA VAL A 287 22.21 4.00 6.94
C VAL A 287 21.87 4.29 8.40
N ILE A 288 21.00 3.53 9.06
CA ILE A 288 20.59 3.79 10.47
C ILE A 288 21.78 3.77 11.43
N GLY A 289 22.80 2.95 11.17
CA GLY A 289 24.01 2.87 12.02
C GLY A 289 24.88 4.13 12.01
N SER A 290 24.63 5.05 11.07
CA SER A 290 25.30 6.36 11.01
C SER A 290 24.58 7.45 11.81
N VAL A 291 23.37 7.17 12.30
CA VAL A 291 22.52 8.14 13.00
C VAL A 291 22.55 7.86 14.51
N PRO A 292 22.99 8.83 15.34
CA PRO A 292 22.85 8.70 16.79
C PRO A 292 21.36 8.64 17.18
N VAL A 293 20.99 7.70 18.05
CA VAL A 293 19.59 7.49 18.46
C VAL A 293 18.96 8.71 19.13
N ASP A 294 19.75 9.55 19.81
CA ASP A 294 19.33 10.82 20.43
C ASP A 294 19.27 12.00 19.44
N LYS A 295 19.55 11.74 18.15
CA LYS A 295 19.52 12.72 17.04
C LYS A 295 18.49 12.41 15.98
N ALA A 296 17.45 11.63 16.32
CA ALA A 296 16.33 11.36 15.42
C ALA A 296 15.63 12.66 14.95
N PHE A 297 15.32 13.55 15.89
CA PHE A 297 14.56 14.79 15.64
C PHE A 297 15.42 16.06 15.79
N ALA A 298 15.10 17.07 14.98
CA ALA A 298 15.67 18.40 15.09
C ALA A 298 15.26 19.06 16.41
N PRO A 299 16.11 19.93 17.00
CA PRO A 299 15.71 20.76 18.12
C PRO A 299 14.46 21.60 17.76
N GLY A 300 13.39 21.45 18.53
CA GLY A 300 12.13 22.18 18.31
C GLY A 300 11.21 21.59 17.23
N ALA A 301 11.47 20.37 16.74
CA ALA A 301 10.53 19.66 15.89
C ALA A 301 9.16 19.52 16.58
N ASP A 302 8.08 19.75 15.83
CA ASP A 302 6.71 19.72 16.35
C ASP A 302 6.18 18.26 16.42
N ILE A 303 6.77 17.48 17.32
CA ILE A 303 6.45 16.06 17.53
C ILE A 303 4.97 15.89 17.91
N ASP A 304 4.40 16.82 18.68
CA ASP A 304 3.01 16.76 19.10
C ASP A 304 2.04 16.87 17.91
N LYS A 305 2.34 17.71 16.92
CA LYS A 305 1.58 17.77 15.66
C LYS A 305 1.64 16.45 14.89
N LEU A 306 2.82 15.84 14.80
CA LEU A 306 2.98 14.55 14.13
C LEU A 306 2.20 13.44 14.85
N VAL A 307 2.29 13.38 16.19
CA VAL A 307 1.50 12.45 17.00
C VAL A 307 0.00 12.68 16.82
N THR A 308 -0.43 13.95 16.77
CA THR A 308 -1.84 14.30 16.55
C THR A 308 -2.36 13.81 15.19
N TYR A 309 -1.54 13.94 14.14
CA TYR A 309 -1.86 13.36 12.83
C TYR A 309 -1.94 11.83 12.91
N LEU A 310 -0.92 11.16 13.46
CA LEU A 310 -0.86 9.69 13.50
C LEU A 310 -1.97 9.06 14.34
N LYS A 311 -2.48 9.75 15.37
CA LYS A 311 -3.65 9.29 16.14
C LYS A 311 -4.91 9.13 15.29
N LYS A 312 -5.05 9.90 14.19
CA LYS A 312 -6.15 9.73 13.24
C LYS A 312 -6.04 8.42 12.46
N GLN A 313 -4.86 7.81 12.43
CA GLN A 313 -4.57 6.56 11.74
C GLN A 313 -4.60 5.34 12.67
N SER A 314 -5.05 5.51 13.92
CA SER A 314 -5.12 4.41 14.88
C SER A 314 -6.21 3.40 14.54
N LEU A 315 -5.93 2.11 14.73
CA LEU A 315 -6.86 1.02 14.46
C LEU A 315 -7.98 0.90 15.50
N GLY A 316 -7.71 1.25 16.75
CA GLY A 316 -8.67 1.09 17.86
C GLY A 316 -9.94 1.94 17.76
N GLN A 317 -9.99 2.92 16.84
CA GLN A 317 -11.18 3.74 16.58
C GLN A 317 -12.09 3.16 15.48
N LEU A 318 -11.65 2.09 14.81
CA LEU A 318 -12.41 1.49 13.71
C LEU A 318 -13.59 0.67 14.23
N THR A 319 -14.62 0.58 13.39
CA THR A 319 -15.70 -0.41 13.51
C THR A 319 -15.72 -1.19 12.21
N LEU A 320 -15.40 -2.47 12.26
CA LEU A 320 -15.30 -3.30 11.06
C LEU A 320 -16.69 -3.72 10.61
N THR A 321 -16.91 -3.73 9.30
CA THR A 321 -18.23 -4.02 8.69
C THR A 321 -18.33 -5.44 8.14
N VAL A 322 -17.23 -6.20 8.18
CA VAL A 322 -17.13 -7.57 7.68
C VAL A 322 -16.34 -8.45 8.65
N PRO A 323 -16.59 -9.77 8.68
CA PRO A 323 -15.80 -10.70 9.48
C PRO A 323 -14.31 -10.54 9.19
N THR A 324 -13.51 -10.44 10.24
CA THR A 324 -12.08 -10.17 10.12
C THR A 324 -11.25 -11.16 10.94
N LEU A 325 -10.15 -11.65 10.36
CA LEU A 325 -9.17 -12.49 11.04
C LEU A 325 -7.84 -11.74 11.18
N VAL A 326 -7.36 -11.61 12.42
CA VAL A 326 -6.04 -11.05 12.73
C VAL A 326 -5.07 -12.17 13.05
N LEU A 327 -3.92 -12.17 12.38
CA LEU A 327 -2.91 -13.23 12.42
C LEU A 327 -1.58 -12.66 12.88
N GLN A 328 -0.95 -13.22 13.92
CA GLN A 328 0.22 -12.62 14.56
C GLN A 328 1.29 -13.65 14.93
N GLY A 329 2.56 -13.36 14.62
CA GLY A 329 3.68 -14.16 15.11
C GLY A 329 4.05 -13.79 16.55
N THR A 330 4.35 -14.78 17.41
CA THR A 330 4.71 -14.52 18.82
C THR A 330 6.16 -14.05 18.99
N ALA A 331 7.02 -14.24 17.98
CA ALA A 331 8.40 -13.76 17.95
C ALA A 331 8.57 -12.48 17.09
N ASP A 332 7.46 -11.82 16.75
CA ASP A 332 7.48 -10.56 16.01
C ASP A 332 8.08 -9.43 16.88
N THR A 333 9.14 -8.81 16.36
CA THR A 333 9.88 -7.72 17.02
C THR A 333 9.61 -6.36 16.40
N LEU A 334 8.88 -6.30 15.29
CA LEU A 334 8.48 -5.05 14.64
C LEU A 334 7.07 -4.64 15.09
N ILE A 335 6.15 -5.61 15.11
CA ILE A 335 4.79 -5.45 15.62
C ILE A 335 4.59 -6.48 16.74
N ALA A 336 4.78 -6.04 17.98
CA ALA A 336 4.74 -6.95 19.11
C ALA A 336 3.33 -7.53 19.33
N GLU A 337 3.26 -8.84 19.59
CA GLU A 337 2.00 -9.57 19.81
C GLU A 337 1.05 -8.90 20.81
N PRO A 338 1.51 -8.36 21.96
CA PRO A 338 0.62 -7.69 22.90
C PRO A 338 -0.11 -6.48 22.29
N GLY A 339 0.53 -5.72 21.40
CA GLY A 339 -0.12 -4.57 20.73
C GLY A 339 -1.21 -5.03 19.76
N SER A 340 -0.95 -6.07 18.98
CA SER A 340 -1.97 -6.67 18.10
C SER A 340 -3.15 -7.24 18.88
N ARG A 341 -2.89 -7.87 20.04
CA ARG A 341 -3.93 -8.34 20.95
C ARG A 341 -4.79 -7.19 21.48
N GLU A 342 -4.18 -6.09 21.92
CA GLU A 342 -4.91 -4.90 22.41
C GLU A 342 -5.81 -4.30 21.32
N VAL A 343 -5.34 -4.24 20.08
CA VAL A 343 -6.15 -3.82 18.93
C VAL A 343 -7.35 -4.75 18.74
N VAL A 344 -7.15 -6.07 18.76
CA VAL A 344 -8.26 -7.05 18.63
C VAL A 344 -9.27 -6.88 19.75
N GLU A 345 -8.83 -6.81 21.00
CA GLU A 345 -9.71 -6.65 22.16
C GLU A 345 -10.53 -5.35 22.05
N THR A 346 -9.91 -4.27 21.59
CA THR A 346 -10.59 -2.99 21.34
C THR A 346 -11.64 -3.12 20.24
N LEU A 347 -11.30 -3.72 19.09
CA LEU A 347 -12.23 -3.91 17.97
C LEU A 347 -13.43 -4.78 18.36
N CYS A 348 -13.19 -5.87 19.10
CA CYS A 348 -14.25 -6.70 19.68
C CYS A 348 -15.16 -5.90 20.61
N SER A 349 -14.57 -5.07 21.50
CA SER A 349 -15.35 -4.26 22.43
C SER A 349 -16.23 -3.21 21.75
N ASN A 350 -15.85 -2.78 20.54
CA ASN A 350 -16.62 -1.86 19.70
C ASN A 350 -17.66 -2.57 18.81
N GLY A 351 -17.83 -3.89 18.96
CA GLY A 351 -18.85 -4.68 18.25
C GLY A 351 -18.43 -5.22 16.87
N SER A 352 -17.14 -5.16 16.53
CA SER A 352 -16.61 -5.76 15.30
C SER A 352 -16.51 -7.27 15.45
N GLU A 353 -16.84 -8.02 14.39
CA GLU A 353 -16.64 -9.48 14.37
C GLU A 353 -15.18 -9.81 14.02
N VAL A 354 -14.36 -10.11 15.03
CA VAL A 354 -12.92 -10.33 14.88
C VAL A 354 -12.48 -11.67 15.50
N ALA A 355 -11.75 -12.46 14.73
CA ALA A 355 -11.03 -13.63 15.19
C ALA A 355 -9.53 -13.30 15.30
N TYR A 356 -8.84 -13.95 16.24
CA TYR A 356 -7.41 -13.74 16.45
C TYR A 356 -6.67 -15.06 16.62
N LYS A 357 -5.55 -15.19 15.90
CA LYS A 357 -4.71 -16.38 15.99
C LYS A 357 -3.23 -16.02 16.00
N THR A 358 -2.49 -16.70 16.87
CA THR A 358 -1.05 -16.53 17.02
C THR A 358 -0.26 -17.73 16.51
N TYR A 359 0.95 -17.49 15.99
CA TYR A 359 1.87 -18.49 15.47
C TYR A 359 3.14 -18.52 16.33
N GLU A 360 3.34 -19.63 17.05
CA GLU A 360 4.43 -19.74 18.01
C GLU A 360 5.79 -19.73 17.31
N GLY A 361 6.67 -18.81 17.71
CA GLY A 361 8.02 -18.66 17.15
C GLY A 361 8.08 -18.02 15.77
N ALA A 362 6.94 -17.68 15.16
CA ALA A 362 6.92 -16.92 13.92
C ALA A 362 7.37 -15.48 14.18
N ASP A 363 8.35 -15.03 13.40
CA ASP A 363 8.74 -13.62 13.29
C ASP A 363 7.76 -12.82 12.39
N HIS A 364 8.02 -11.52 12.27
CA HIS A 364 7.19 -10.58 11.49
C HIS A 364 6.87 -11.08 10.07
N ARG A 365 7.88 -11.57 9.34
CA ARG A 365 7.71 -11.95 7.92
C ARG A 365 7.24 -13.39 7.76
N SER A 366 7.74 -14.29 8.60
CA SER A 366 7.41 -15.71 8.57
C SER A 366 5.95 -15.99 8.94
N ALA A 367 5.26 -15.05 9.60
CA ALA A 367 3.82 -15.10 9.81
C ALA A 367 3.04 -15.21 8.49
N VAL A 368 3.48 -14.57 7.40
CA VAL A 368 2.79 -14.58 6.10
C VAL A 368 2.64 -16.00 5.52
N PRO A 369 3.72 -16.79 5.30
CA PRO A 369 3.57 -18.15 4.81
C PRO A 369 2.98 -19.11 5.86
N GLN A 370 3.25 -18.91 7.16
CA GLN A 370 2.74 -19.80 8.21
C GLN A 370 1.22 -19.69 8.41
N SER A 371 0.65 -18.53 8.09
CA SER A 371 -0.77 -18.26 8.30
C SER A 371 -1.66 -18.63 7.12
N PHE A 372 -1.09 -19.12 6.01
CA PHE A 372 -1.83 -19.37 4.77
C PHE A 372 -3.03 -20.29 4.99
N ASP A 373 -2.83 -21.47 5.60
CA ASP A 373 -3.87 -22.49 5.68
C ASP A 373 -5.07 -22.00 6.53
N ASP A 374 -4.81 -21.20 7.56
CA ASP A 374 -5.88 -20.60 8.38
C ASP A 374 -6.62 -19.48 7.66
N ALA A 375 -5.90 -18.67 6.89
CA ALA A 375 -6.50 -17.61 6.11
C ALA A 375 -7.35 -18.16 4.96
N GLU A 376 -6.87 -19.21 4.28
CA GLU A 376 -7.62 -19.94 3.26
C GLU A 376 -8.87 -20.58 3.86
N GLN A 377 -8.75 -21.26 5.02
CA GLN A 377 -9.90 -21.82 5.73
C GLN A 377 -10.94 -20.74 6.10
N PHE A 378 -10.48 -19.57 6.55
CA PHE A 378 -11.35 -18.45 6.88
C PHE A 378 -12.13 -17.93 5.66
N PHE A 379 -11.45 -17.73 4.52
CA PHE A 379 -12.12 -17.35 3.28
C PHE A 379 -13.05 -18.43 2.76
N GLY A 380 -12.65 -19.70 2.83
CA GLY A 380 -13.47 -20.85 2.43
C GLY A 380 -14.77 -20.95 3.21
N ALA A 381 -14.75 -20.72 4.53
CA ALA A 381 -15.95 -20.67 5.35
C ALA A 381 -16.91 -19.56 4.89
N LEU A 382 -16.38 -18.36 4.60
CA LEU A 382 -17.18 -17.24 4.10
C LEU A 382 -17.78 -17.51 2.72
N GLN A 383 -17.03 -18.17 1.81
CA GLN A 383 -17.54 -18.60 0.50
C GLN A 383 -18.68 -19.61 0.63
N ALA A 384 -18.59 -20.52 1.60
CA ALA A 384 -19.62 -21.49 1.91
C ALA A 384 -20.87 -20.87 2.60
N GLY A 385 -20.83 -19.58 2.94
CA GLY A 385 -21.89 -18.91 3.70
C GLY A 385 -21.91 -19.33 5.17
N GLU A 386 -20.82 -19.88 5.67
CA GLU A 386 -20.64 -20.29 7.07
C GLU A 386 -20.10 -19.12 7.90
N LYS A 387 -20.44 -19.10 9.19
CA LYS A 387 -19.83 -18.14 10.13
C LYS A 387 -18.44 -18.64 10.53
N PRO A 388 -17.36 -17.88 10.28
CA PRO A 388 -16.02 -18.28 10.72
C PRO A 388 -15.94 -18.51 12.23
N ALA A 389 -15.10 -19.47 12.63
CA ALA A 389 -14.90 -19.79 14.04
C ALA A 389 -14.07 -18.71 14.76
N GLY A 390 -14.32 -18.56 16.06
CA GLY A 390 -13.48 -17.72 16.93
C GLY A 390 -13.70 -16.21 16.83
N LEU A 391 -14.73 -15.77 16.09
CA LEU A 391 -15.19 -14.39 16.10
C LEU A 391 -15.73 -14.05 17.50
N CYS A 392 -15.24 -12.96 18.08
CA CYS A 392 -16.05 -12.15 18.99
C CYS A 392 -17.24 -11.54 18.21
#